data_AF-A0A3G6MYK6-F1
#
_entry.id   AF-A0A3G6MYK6-F1
#
_cell.length_a   1.000
_cell.length_b   1.000
_cell.length_c   1.000
_cell.angle_alpha   90.00
_cell.angle_beta   90.00
_cell.angle_gamma   90.00
#
_symmetry.space_group_name_H-M   'P 1'
#
loop_
_entity.id
_entity.type
_entity.pdbx_description
1 polymer ?
#
loop_
_entity_poly.entity_id
_entity_poly.type
_entity_poly.pdbx_seq_one_letter_code
_entity_poly.pdbx_strand_id
1 'polypeptide(L)'
;MKTMRAFIIGIFTVCCGSTATKAQDVYLSIPENNIFNRSEFTSLPTRVMNTNRTNWDYNFFGFAPTAPTFNSTSGPTFTHSSSSSSLPSSVLLWQLESMGGQLPSTGYFGYLPGFQSFSTSAVKWFEPSVSTLGGGFNRGNINFTFKIPAAQFAANIFRAGNYSMDISQNYNDFTPRNFKTILVIPSSIRWLTTSLTKYIEISSLNNYRTTGTQVFSLENTEIAHTIDFNFWAKASANIQFTSSKGVPGTRNIASIKLGSNGSALTTKALSANFQNFSPANLSVVAGNRNSFTPELYVSADDFKNNFFEAGTYTFELNFNAISIDNSINSLQNTAVQLKVLPRSEITIPSSGRNVNFNFNTAAQYTNGQSQMIPNQIILSNNESFELYVKSDENYFKKGGLQTDINSNILQIGIDGSSVNAPLSKTPQKILFNGTPALDRELNVRYTIPSAGAQSLVGKENTTYSINVYYSFTAI
;
A
#
# COMPACT_ATOMS: atom_id res chain seq x y z
N MET A 1 -9.75 -46.52 -53.57
CA MET A 1 -9.03 -46.79 -52.31
C MET A 1 -7.94 -47.83 -52.53
N LYS A 2 -6.68 -47.41 -52.78
CA LYS A 2 -5.43 -48.21 -52.62
C LYS A 2 -4.15 -47.49 -53.07
N THR A 3 -4.21 -46.24 -53.55
CA THR A 3 -3.02 -45.49 -54.03
C THR A 3 -2.62 -44.28 -53.17
N MET A 4 -3.31 -44.03 -52.04
CA MET A 4 -3.04 -42.86 -51.17
C MET A 4 -2.41 -43.22 -49.82
N ARG A 5 -1.83 -44.42 -49.68
CA ARG A 5 -1.11 -44.88 -48.47
C ARG A 5 0.40 -45.08 -48.67
N ALA A 6 0.90 -45.03 -49.91
CA ALA A 6 2.34 -45.13 -50.20
C ALA A 6 3.07 -43.77 -50.17
N PHE A 7 2.35 -42.66 -50.26
CA PHE A 7 2.96 -41.31 -50.31
C PHE A 7 3.26 -40.72 -48.92
N ILE A 8 2.71 -41.30 -47.84
CA ILE A 8 2.87 -40.78 -46.46
C ILE A 8 3.92 -41.59 -45.65
N ILE A 9 4.40 -42.72 -46.17
CA ILE A 9 5.46 -43.53 -45.51
C ILE A 9 6.84 -43.32 -46.17
N GLY A 10 6.90 -42.68 -47.35
CA GLY A 10 8.14 -42.42 -48.11
C GLY A 10 8.84 -41.08 -47.85
N ILE A 11 8.39 -40.27 -46.87
CA ILE A 11 9.10 -39.04 -46.44
C ILE A 11 9.83 -39.26 -45.09
N PHE A 12 9.67 -40.42 -44.45
CA PHE A 12 10.26 -40.71 -43.15
C PHE A 12 11.47 -41.65 -43.15
N THR A 13 12.03 -42.00 -44.31
CA THR A 13 13.29 -42.75 -44.35
C THR A 13 14.07 -42.38 -45.61
N VAL A 14 15.35 -42.06 -45.42
CA VAL A 14 16.35 -41.68 -46.44
C VAL A 14 16.39 -40.19 -46.80
N CYS A 15 16.82 -39.40 -45.82
CA CYS A 15 17.91 -38.45 -46.01
C CYS A 15 18.84 -38.56 -44.81
N CYS A 16 19.58 -39.66 -44.76
CA CYS A 16 20.84 -39.76 -44.02
C CYS A 16 21.86 -38.83 -44.70
N GLY A 17 21.67 -37.53 -44.55
CA GLY A 17 22.74 -36.55 -44.64
C GLY A 17 23.17 -36.28 -43.21
N SER A 18 24.47 -36.37 -42.93
CA SER A 18 25.08 -35.92 -41.70
C SER A 18 24.53 -34.54 -41.31
N THR A 19 23.55 -34.50 -40.41
CA THR A 19 23.24 -33.26 -39.71
C THR A 19 24.47 -32.97 -38.88
N ALA A 20 25.33 -32.10 -39.38
CA ALA A 20 26.24 -31.36 -38.53
C ALA A 20 25.35 -30.70 -37.47
N THR A 21 25.28 -31.33 -36.31
CA THR A 21 24.57 -30.82 -35.14
C THR A 21 25.23 -29.50 -34.82
N LYS A 22 24.59 -28.40 -35.22
CA LYS A 22 25.00 -27.06 -34.84
C LYS A 22 25.11 -27.02 -33.32
N ALA A 23 26.04 -26.22 -32.80
CA ALA A 23 26.17 -25.96 -31.37
C ALA A 23 24.78 -25.68 -30.77
N GLN A 24 24.39 -26.48 -29.78
CA GLN A 24 23.14 -26.28 -29.07
C GLN A 24 23.41 -25.34 -27.91
N ASP A 25 23.06 -24.07 -28.10
CA ASP A 25 22.99 -23.12 -26.99
C ASP A 25 21.90 -23.58 -26.00
N VAL A 26 22.17 -23.39 -24.72
CA VAL A 26 21.31 -23.78 -23.61
C VAL A 26 20.45 -22.60 -23.21
N TYR A 27 19.15 -22.67 -23.49
CA TYR A 27 18.19 -21.64 -23.10
C TYR A 27 17.45 -22.03 -21.82
N LEU A 28 17.59 -21.19 -20.78
CA LEU A 28 16.93 -21.36 -19.50
C LEU A 28 15.94 -20.21 -19.29
N SER A 29 14.65 -20.50 -19.50
CA SER A 29 13.58 -19.54 -19.22
C SER A 29 13.32 -19.52 -17.72
N ILE A 30 13.60 -18.38 -17.09
CA ILE A 30 13.41 -18.23 -15.65
C ILE A 30 11.99 -17.72 -15.38
N PRO A 31 11.15 -18.50 -14.67
CA PRO A 31 9.78 -18.07 -14.41
C PRO A 31 9.75 -16.79 -13.56
N GLU A 32 8.81 -15.89 -13.87
CA GLU A 32 8.62 -14.65 -13.10
C GLU A 32 8.38 -14.91 -11.61
N ASN A 33 7.70 -16.02 -11.27
CA ASN A 33 7.44 -16.39 -9.88
C ASN A 33 8.72 -16.66 -9.09
N ASN A 34 9.75 -17.25 -9.71
CA ASN A 34 11.02 -17.48 -9.06
C ASN A 34 11.73 -16.16 -8.73
N ILE A 35 11.72 -15.23 -9.68
CA ILE A 35 12.32 -13.91 -9.52
C ILE A 35 11.55 -13.12 -8.44
N PHE A 36 10.23 -13.02 -8.59
CA PHE A 36 9.40 -12.18 -7.75
C PHE A 36 9.23 -12.73 -6.36
N ASN A 37 9.05 -14.05 -6.18
CA ASN A 37 8.96 -14.65 -4.84
C ASN A 37 10.33 -14.96 -4.25
N ARG A 38 11.42 -14.70 -5.00
CA ARG A 38 12.81 -15.01 -4.62
C ARG A 38 12.96 -16.49 -4.24
N SER A 39 12.25 -17.35 -4.97
CA SER A 39 12.25 -18.79 -4.73
C SER A 39 13.23 -19.48 -5.66
N GLU A 40 13.91 -20.49 -5.13
CA GLU A 40 14.87 -21.30 -5.89
C GLU A 40 14.28 -21.80 -7.21
N PHE A 41 15.06 -21.65 -8.27
CA PHE A 41 14.76 -22.24 -9.57
C PHE A 41 15.68 -23.44 -9.80
N THR A 42 15.11 -24.56 -10.25
CA THR A 42 15.86 -25.73 -10.71
C THR A 42 15.29 -26.15 -12.05
N SER A 43 16.13 -26.25 -13.07
CA SER A 43 15.72 -26.68 -14.40
C SER A 43 15.44 -28.17 -14.43
N LEU A 44 14.70 -28.63 -15.43
CA LEU A 44 14.73 -30.04 -15.79
C LEU A 44 16.12 -30.40 -16.36
N PRO A 45 16.51 -31.69 -16.34
CA PRO A 45 17.71 -32.16 -17.02
C PRO A 45 17.74 -31.68 -18.48
N THR A 46 18.71 -30.83 -18.77
CA THR A 46 18.80 -30.12 -20.04
C THR A 46 19.96 -30.67 -20.86
N ARG A 47 19.68 -31.08 -22.09
CA ARG A 47 20.71 -31.56 -23.01
C ARG A 47 21.64 -30.40 -23.38
N VAL A 48 22.91 -30.52 -22.99
CA VAL A 48 23.94 -29.54 -23.30
C VAL A 48 24.84 -30.03 -24.43
N MET A 49 25.23 -31.30 -24.36
CA MET A 49 26.14 -31.93 -25.32
C MET A 49 25.64 -33.32 -25.72
N ASN A 50 26.30 -33.90 -26.71
CA ASN A 50 26.14 -35.29 -27.11
C ASN A 50 27.51 -35.94 -27.36
N THR A 51 27.60 -37.23 -27.08
CA THR A 51 28.77 -38.05 -27.35
C THR A 51 28.38 -39.34 -28.04
N ASN A 52 29.16 -39.74 -29.05
CA ASN A 52 29.02 -41.04 -29.71
C ASN A 52 29.88 -42.13 -29.06
N ARG A 53 30.66 -41.80 -28.02
CA ARG A 53 31.53 -42.72 -27.30
C ARG A 53 30.82 -43.38 -26.11
N THR A 54 31.33 -44.53 -25.71
CA THR A 54 30.86 -45.29 -24.54
C THR A 54 31.97 -45.50 -23.50
N ASN A 55 33.08 -44.77 -23.64
CA ASN A 55 34.27 -44.92 -22.80
C ASN A 55 35.12 -43.63 -22.79
N TRP A 56 35.87 -43.44 -21.71
CA TRP A 56 36.86 -42.38 -21.57
C TRP A 56 38.10 -42.66 -22.45
N ASP A 57 38.92 -41.64 -22.71
CA ASP A 57 40.21 -41.83 -23.38
C ASP A 57 41.18 -42.63 -22.49
N TYR A 58 41.75 -43.72 -23.02
CA TYR A 58 42.74 -44.57 -22.35
C TYR A 58 44.11 -44.51 -23.02
N ASN A 59 45.17 -44.60 -22.21
CA ASN A 59 46.53 -44.64 -22.72
C ASN A 59 46.79 -45.93 -23.50
N PHE A 60 47.74 -45.87 -24.43
CA PHE A 60 48.24 -47.03 -25.17
C PHE A 60 48.74 -48.06 -24.12
N PHE A 61 48.11 -49.24 -24.07
CA PHE A 61 48.15 -50.31 -23.04
C PHE A 61 46.97 -50.43 -22.06
N GLY A 62 45.99 -49.52 -22.05
CA GLY A 62 44.70 -49.75 -21.36
C GLY A 62 44.74 -49.76 -19.83
N PHE A 63 45.87 -49.40 -19.22
CA PHE A 63 46.07 -49.45 -17.76
C PHE A 63 45.78 -48.13 -17.03
N ALA A 64 45.50 -47.03 -17.74
CA ALA A 64 45.06 -45.77 -17.14
C ALA A 64 44.39 -44.86 -18.20
N PRO A 65 43.36 -44.07 -17.83
CA PRO A 65 42.78 -43.07 -18.73
C PRO A 65 43.79 -41.94 -19.06
N THR A 66 43.90 -41.51 -20.32
CA THR A 66 44.80 -40.43 -20.80
C THR A 66 44.25 -39.04 -20.60
N ALA A 67 42.93 -38.87 -20.67
CA ALA A 67 42.26 -37.60 -20.42
C ALA A 67 40.97 -37.84 -19.62
N PRO A 68 41.03 -38.40 -18.41
CA PRO A 68 39.82 -38.82 -17.69
C PRO A 68 38.90 -37.69 -17.24
N THR A 69 39.43 -36.46 -17.13
CA THR A 69 38.74 -35.37 -16.46
C THR A 69 37.98 -34.52 -17.46
N PHE A 70 36.65 -34.51 -17.33
CA PHE A 70 35.79 -33.62 -18.09
C PHE A 70 35.69 -32.27 -17.37
N ASN A 71 36.24 -31.22 -18.00
CA ASN A 71 36.26 -29.88 -17.46
C ASN A 71 35.62 -28.88 -18.41
N SER A 72 35.09 -27.80 -17.86
CA SER A 72 34.71 -26.62 -18.63
C SER A 72 35.28 -25.34 -18.05
N THR A 73 35.51 -24.36 -18.91
CA THR A 73 35.74 -22.96 -18.54
C THR A 73 34.60 -22.11 -19.08
N SER A 74 34.35 -20.97 -18.46
CA SER A 74 33.31 -20.03 -18.85
C SER A 74 33.81 -18.59 -18.90
N GLY A 75 32.99 -17.70 -19.46
CA GLY A 75 33.14 -16.27 -19.24
C GLY A 75 32.99 -15.86 -17.76
N PRO A 76 33.41 -14.63 -17.41
CA PRO A 76 33.37 -14.13 -16.03
C PRO A 76 31.97 -13.69 -15.57
N THR A 77 31.07 -13.34 -16.49
CA THR A 77 29.69 -12.88 -16.20
C THR A 77 28.74 -13.27 -17.33
N PHE A 78 27.45 -13.32 -17.04
CA PHE A 78 26.40 -13.37 -18.05
C PHE A 78 26.11 -11.95 -18.54
N THR A 79 26.31 -11.69 -19.82
CA THR A 79 26.15 -10.35 -20.42
C THR A 79 24.78 -10.20 -21.06
N HIS A 80 24.10 -9.08 -20.79
CA HIS A 80 22.82 -8.79 -21.39
C HIS A 80 22.96 -8.46 -22.88
N SER A 81 22.08 -9.02 -23.70
CA SER A 81 22.15 -8.90 -25.17
C SER A 81 21.93 -7.49 -25.73
N SER A 82 21.19 -6.64 -25.01
CA SER A 82 20.79 -5.29 -25.48
C SER A 82 21.08 -4.18 -24.49
N SER A 83 21.79 -4.44 -23.38
CA SER A 83 22.13 -3.42 -22.38
C SER A 83 23.50 -3.69 -21.77
N SER A 84 24.04 -2.73 -21.01
CA SER A 84 25.28 -2.90 -20.25
C SER A 84 25.13 -3.72 -18.97
N SER A 85 23.94 -4.28 -18.70
CA SER A 85 23.68 -5.07 -17.50
C SER A 85 24.37 -6.44 -17.58
N SER A 86 24.80 -6.95 -16.44
CA SER A 86 25.38 -8.27 -16.33
C SER A 86 24.94 -8.96 -15.04
N LEU A 87 25.00 -10.29 -15.04
CA LEU A 87 24.80 -11.12 -13.85
C LEU A 87 26.10 -11.86 -13.55
N PRO A 88 26.52 -11.97 -12.27
CA PRO A 88 27.74 -12.69 -11.94
C PRO A 88 27.61 -14.18 -12.26
N SER A 89 28.75 -14.83 -12.53
CA SER A 89 28.81 -16.26 -12.85
C SER A 89 28.31 -17.17 -11.73
N SER A 90 28.21 -16.64 -10.51
CA SER A 90 27.66 -17.32 -9.33
C SER A 90 26.12 -17.35 -9.27
N VAL A 91 25.41 -16.62 -10.14
CA VAL A 91 23.94 -16.62 -10.17
C VAL A 91 23.38 -17.98 -10.55
N LEU A 92 24.01 -18.64 -11.53
CA LEU A 92 23.60 -19.93 -12.03
C LEU A 92 24.59 -20.99 -11.59
N LEU A 93 24.08 -22.02 -10.94
CA LEU A 93 24.82 -23.24 -10.66
C LEU A 93 24.40 -24.32 -11.66
N TRP A 94 25.28 -25.27 -11.90
CA TRP A 94 25.00 -26.41 -12.76
C TRP A 94 25.67 -27.66 -12.24
N GLN A 95 25.07 -28.82 -12.52
CA GLN A 95 25.52 -30.13 -12.10
C GLN A 95 25.33 -31.12 -13.24
N LEU A 96 26.31 -32.00 -13.43
CA LEU A 96 26.20 -33.11 -14.38
C LEU A 96 25.14 -34.11 -13.88
N GLU A 97 24.07 -34.28 -14.66
CA GLU A 97 22.95 -35.15 -14.31
C GLU A 97 23.10 -36.55 -14.91
N SER A 98 23.45 -36.63 -16.20
CA SER A 98 23.60 -37.91 -16.88
C SER A 98 24.43 -37.81 -18.16
N MET A 99 25.02 -38.94 -18.55
CA MET A 99 25.72 -39.15 -19.81
C MET A 99 25.16 -40.43 -20.46
N GLY A 100 24.50 -40.29 -21.61
CA GLY A 100 23.82 -41.39 -22.28
C GLY A 100 22.68 -42.00 -21.45
N GLY A 101 22.00 -41.17 -20.66
CA GLY A 101 20.82 -41.56 -19.87
C GLY A 101 21.11 -42.18 -18.50
N GLN A 102 22.37 -42.27 -18.08
CA GLN A 102 22.77 -42.74 -16.75
C GLN A 102 23.81 -41.80 -16.14
N LEU A 103 23.90 -41.77 -14.81
CA LEU A 103 24.98 -41.07 -14.13
C LEU A 103 26.31 -41.76 -14.48
N PRO A 104 27.37 -41.03 -14.89
CA PRO A 104 28.63 -41.66 -15.21
C PRO A 104 29.25 -42.30 -13.95
N SER A 105 29.78 -43.52 -14.10
CA SER A 105 30.41 -44.24 -12.99
C SER A 105 31.79 -43.67 -12.70
N THR A 106 32.03 -43.23 -11.46
CA THR A 106 33.31 -42.68 -10.99
C THR A 106 34.28 -43.74 -10.45
N GLY A 107 33.81 -44.94 -10.12
CA GLY A 107 34.58 -45.95 -9.39
C GLY A 107 34.85 -45.57 -7.92
N TYR A 108 35.66 -46.36 -7.22
CA TYR A 108 35.85 -46.26 -5.75
C TYR A 108 36.54 -44.97 -5.25
N PHE A 109 37.39 -44.34 -6.09
CA PHE A 109 38.08 -43.09 -5.74
C PHE A 109 37.84 -41.96 -6.74
N GLY A 110 36.80 -42.07 -7.57
CA GLY A 110 36.44 -40.97 -8.46
C GLY A 110 35.55 -39.95 -7.77
N TYR A 111 35.43 -38.79 -8.40
CA TYR A 111 34.76 -37.60 -7.91
C TYR A 111 33.73 -37.13 -8.93
N LEU A 112 32.47 -37.05 -8.47
CA LEU A 112 31.36 -36.43 -9.18
C LEU A 112 30.86 -35.26 -8.33
N PRO A 113 31.17 -34.01 -8.68
CA PRO A 113 30.77 -32.86 -7.89
C PRO A 113 29.26 -32.62 -7.93
N GLY A 114 28.77 -31.93 -6.90
CA GLY A 114 27.43 -31.36 -6.87
C GLY A 114 27.28 -30.14 -7.79
N PHE A 115 26.31 -29.29 -7.48
CA PHE A 115 26.17 -27.98 -8.11
C PHE A 115 27.44 -27.13 -7.94
N GLN A 116 27.97 -26.63 -9.05
CA GLN A 116 29.10 -25.72 -9.07
C GLN A 116 28.74 -24.46 -9.86
N SER A 117 29.41 -23.35 -9.57
CA SER A 117 29.26 -22.09 -10.31
C SER A 117 30.09 -22.10 -11.59
N PHE A 118 29.74 -21.19 -12.51
CA PHE A 118 30.57 -20.89 -13.67
C PHE A 118 31.88 -20.20 -13.24
N SER A 119 32.99 -20.55 -13.89
CA SER A 119 34.33 -20.06 -13.56
C SER A 119 35.19 -19.91 -14.82
N THR A 120 36.02 -18.86 -14.83
CA THR A 120 37.06 -18.67 -15.85
C THR A 120 38.19 -19.69 -15.71
N SER A 121 38.34 -20.31 -14.54
CA SER A 121 39.21 -21.46 -14.30
C SER A 121 38.49 -22.77 -14.60
N ALA A 122 39.25 -23.83 -14.89
CA ALA A 122 38.69 -25.14 -15.21
C ALA A 122 37.85 -25.70 -14.04
N VAL A 123 36.55 -25.87 -14.27
CA VAL A 123 35.63 -26.56 -13.37
C VAL A 123 35.56 -28.02 -13.78
N LYS A 124 35.79 -28.94 -12.83
CA LYS A 124 35.71 -30.38 -13.09
C LYS A 124 34.27 -30.85 -12.95
N TRP A 125 33.77 -31.64 -13.89
CA TRP A 125 32.43 -32.24 -13.86
C TRP A 125 32.45 -33.73 -13.64
N PHE A 126 33.58 -34.36 -13.92
CA PHE A 126 33.80 -35.78 -13.70
C PHE A 126 35.30 -36.03 -13.59
N GLU A 127 35.70 -36.78 -12.56
CA GLU A 127 37.06 -37.27 -12.38
C GLU A 127 36.97 -38.75 -11.94
N PRO A 128 37.39 -39.72 -12.77
CA PRO A 128 37.37 -41.13 -12.42
C PRO A 128 38.54 -41.49 -11.47
N SER A 129 38.41 -42.64 -10.82
CA SER A 129 39.46 -43.25 -9.99
C SER A 129 40.74 -43.55 -10.79
N VAL A 130 41.89 -43.49 -10.12
CA VAL A 130 43.20 -43.95 -10.64
C VAL A 130 43.30 -45.48 -10.80
N SER A 131 42.31 -46.25 -10.32
CA SER A 131 42.26 -47.70 -10.50
C SER A 131 41.38 -48.10 -11.71
N THR A 132 41.86 -49.07 -12.49
CA THR A 132 41.34 -49.53 -13.79
C THR A 132 39.97 -50.22 -13.78
N LEU A 133 39.31 -50.29 -12.61
CA LEU A 133 38.08 -51.08 -12.44
C LEU A 133 36.89 -50.15 -12.22
N GLY A 134 36.17 -49.86 -13.32
CA GLY A 134 34.75 -49.47 -13.23
C GLY A 134 34.36 -48.04 -13.61
N GLY A 135 35.16 -47.30 -14.38
CA GLY A 135 34.78 -45.96 -14.88
C GLY A 135 34.31 -45.97 -16.33
N GLY A 136 33.14 -45.39 -16.62
CA GLY A 136 32.60 -45.31 -17.99
C GLY A 136 31.34 -44.44 -18.09
N PHE A 137 30.97 -44.05 -19.31
CA PHE A 137 29.74 -43.33 -19.63
C PHE A 137 29.09 -43.93 -20.87
N ASN A 138 27.78 -43.74 -21.05
CA ASN A 138 27.07 -44.25 -22.21
C ASN A 138 27.07 -43.22 -23.34
N ARG A 139 27.02 -43.70 -24.58
CA ARG A 139 26.76 -42.87 -25.75
C ARG A 139 25.39 -42.20 -25.63
N GLY A 140 25.29 -40.97 -26.11
CA GLY A 140 24.05 -40.21 -26.16
C GLY A 140 24.17 -38.83 -25.53
N ASN A 141 23.04 -38.34 -25.03
CA ASN A 141 22.93 -36.97 -24.51
C ASN A 141 23.68 -36.83 -23.18
N ILE A 142 24.40 -35.73 -23.04
CA ILE A 142 24.99 -35.27 -21.79
C ILE A 142 24.08 -34.17 -21.27
N ASN A 143 23.42 -34.46 -20.15
CA ASN A 143 22.43 -33.58 -19.55
C ASN A 143 23.00 -32.93 -18.29
N PHE A 144 22.68 -31.66 -18.11
CA PHE A 144 22.97 -30.92 -16.90
C PHE A 144 21.67 -30.42 -16.28
N THR A 145 21.66 -30.37 -14.95
CA THR A 145 20.63 -29.69 -14.18
C THR A 145 21.18 -28.33 -13.76
N PHE A 146 20.39 -27.28 -13.93
CA PHE A 146 20.76 -25.91 -13.59
C PHE A 146 19.95 -25.41 -12.40
N LYS A 147 20.55 -24.58 -11.55
CA LYS A 147 19.91 -24.07 -10.34
C LYS A 147 20.28 -22.61 -10.08
N ILE A 148 19.28 -21.79 -9.77
CA ILE A 148 19.47 -20.44 -9.22
C ILE A 148 19.00 -20.46 -7.77
N PRO A 149 19.91 -20.42 -6.78
CA PRO A 149 19.54 -20.35 -5.38
C PRO A 149 18.69 -19.12 -5.07
N ALA A 150 17.76 -19.23 -4.11
CA ALA A 150 16.90 -18.13 -3.66
C ALA A 150 17.68 -16.83 -3.32
N ALA A 151 18.84 -16.98 -2.68
CA ALA A 151 19.71 -15.85 -2.34
C ALA A 151 20.19 -15.05 -3.57
N GLN A 152 20.36 -15.70 -4.72
CA GLN A 152 20.78 -15.02 -5.95
C GLN A 152 19.67 -14.12 -6.50
N PHE A 153 18.40 -14.50 -6.36
CA PHE A 153 17.26 -13.65 -6.72
C PHE A 153 17.20 -12.40 -5.83
N ALA A 154 17.51 -12.51 -4.55
CA ALA A 154 17.52 -11.38 -3.62
C ALA A 154 18.71 -10.42 -3.83
N ALA A 155 19.88 -10.96 -4.19
CA ALA A 155 21.13 -10.19 -4.25
C ALA A 155 21.37 -9.47 -5.59
N ASN A 156 20.72 -9.91 -6.68
CA ASN A 156 21.01 -9.42 -8.04
C ASN A 156 19.81 -8.72 -8.68
N ILE A 157 20.08 -8.04 -9.80
CA ILE A 157 19.11 -7.28 -10.60
C ILE A 157 18.80 -8.06 -11.88
N PHE A 158 17.63 -8.69 -11.98
CA PHE A 158 17.20 -9.41 -13.18
C PHE A 158 16.37 -8.50 -14.09
N ARG A 159 17.00 -7.90 -15.10
CA ARG A 159 16.27 -7.11 -16.12
C ARG A 159 15.74 -8.03 -17.20
N ALA A 160 14.61 -7.70 -17.78
CA ALA A 160 14.01 -8.50 -18.85
C ALA A 160 14.91 -8.55 -20.09
N GLY A 161 15.02 -9.72 -20.68
CA GLY A 161 15.84 -10.00 -21.85
C GLY A 161 16.75 -11.21 -21.67
N ASN A 162 17.69 -11.37 -22.61
CA ASN A 162 18.57 -12.53 -22.67
C ASN A 162 19.95 -12.17 -22.13
N TYR A 163 20.44 -12.95 -21.17
CA TYR A 163 21.82 -12.89 -20.70
C TYR A 163 22.59 -14.12 -21.14
N SER A 164 23.71 -13.95 -21.83
CA SER A 164 24.50 -15.06 -22.38
C SER A 164 25.88 -15.18 -21.74
N MET A 165 26.39 -16.41 -21.63
CA MET A 165 27.77 -16.71 -21.25
C MET A 165 28.32 -17.81 -22.15
N ASP A 166 29.52 -17.58 -22.69
CA ASP A 166 30.24 -18.58 -23.48
C ASP A 166 30.88 -19.64 -22.57
N ILE A 167 30.73 -20.91 -22.95
CA ILE A 167 31.27 -22.08 -22.28
C ILE A 167 32.16 -22.85 -23.27
N SER A 168 33.35 -23.23 -22.79
CA SER A 168 34.28 -24.09 -23.53
C SER A 168 34.60 -25.33 -22.71
N GLN A 169 34.72 -26.48 -23.36
CA GLN A 169 35.07 -27.73 -22.67
C GLN A 169 36.25 -28.46 -23.33
N ASN A 170 36.95 -29.29 -22.55
CA ASN A 170 38.24 -29.84 -22.94
C ASN A 170 38.17 -31.12 -23.81
N TYR A 171 37.04 -31.81 -23.84
CA TYR A 171 36.79 -33.09 -24.52
C TYR A 171 36.40 -32.94 -26.00
N ASN A 172 37.25 -33.39 -26.92
CA ASN A 172 37.00 -33.26 -28.37
C ASN A 172 35.75 -33.99 -28.86
N ASP A 173 35.41 -35.13 -28.26
CA ASP A 173 34.31 -35.98 -28.72
C ASP A 173 32.95 -35.57 -28.17
N PHE A 174 32.90 -34.57 -27.28
CA PHE A 174 31.65 -34.00 -26.81
C PHE A 174 31.29 -32.84 -27.74
N THR A 175 30.14 -32.97 -28.39
CA THR A 175 29.66 -31.98 -29.35
C THR A 175 28.40 -31.28 -28.82
N PRO A 176 28.36 -29.93 -28.86
CA PRO A 176 29.43 -29.03 -29.30
C PRO A 176 30.57 -28.85 -28.28
N ARG A 177 31.73 -28.41 -28.78
CA ARG A 177 32.89 -28.05 -27.93
C ARG A 177 32.76 -26.70 -27.24
N ASN A 178 32.08 -25.76 -27.91
CA ASN A 178 31.78 -24.45 -27.37
C ASN A 178 30.28 -24.21 -27.55
N PHE A 179 29.63 -23.66 -26.55
CA PHE A 179 28.21 -23.34 -26.56
C PHE A 179 27.95 -22.16 -25.64
N LYS A 180 26.77 -21.55 -25.75
CA LYS A 180 26.32 -20.51 -24.82
C LYS A 180 25.30 -21.07 -23.84
N THR A 181 25.41 -20.62 -22.58
CA THR A 181 24.30 -20.70 -21.62
C THR A 181 23.59 -19.36 -21.58
N ILE A 182 22.27 -19.38 -21.81
CA ILE A 182 21.45 -18.19 -21.98
C ILE A 182 20.32 -18.21 -20.93
N LEU A 183 20.33 -17.23 -20.03
CA LEU A 183 19.22 -16.96 -19.13
C LEU A 183 18.22 -16.04 -19.84
N VAL A 184 16.96 -16.47 -19.92
CA VAL A 184 15.87 -15.69 -20.50
C VAL A 184 15.00 -15.16 -19.36
N ILE A 185 15.02 -13.85 -19.16
CA ILE A 185 14.25 -13.15 -18.12
C ILE A 185 13.01 -12.52 -18.76
N PRO A 186 11.79 -12.86 -18.30
CA PRO A 186 10.56 -12.32 -18.89
C PRO A 186 10.37 -10.84 -18.51
N SER A 187 9.70 -10.07 -19.38
CA SER A 187 9.19 -8.74 -19.05
C SER A 187 7.91 -8.86 -18.23
N SER A 188 7.91 -8.36 -16.99
CA SER A 188 6.75 -8.46 -16.11
C SER A 188 6.77 -7.41 -15.00
N ILE A 189 5.57 -7.03 -14.54
CA ILE A 189 5.30 -6.13 -13.41
C ILE A 189 4.12 -6.73 -12.65
N ARG A 190 4.21 -6.84 -11.32
CA ARG A 190 3.17 -7.43 -10.48
C ARG A 190 3.11 -6.81 -9.08
N TRP A 191 1.90 -6.51 -8.62
CA TRP A 191 1.65 -6.19 -7.21
C TRP A 191 1.87 -7.42 -6.33
N LEU A 192 2.68 -7.29 -5.28
CA LEU A 192 2.84 -8.33 -4.27
C LEU A 192 1.99 -8.07 -3.03
N THR A 193 1.79 -6.80 -2.68
CA THR A 193 0.89 -6.38 -1.61
C THR A 193 -0.49 -6.12 -2.16
N THR A 194 -1.50 -6.75 -1.58
CA THR A 194 -2.91 -6.47 -1.89
C THR A 194 -3.59 -5.79 -0.71
N SER A 195 -3.74 -4.47 -0.75
CA SER A 195 -4.62 -3.76 0.18
C SER A 195 -5.93 -3.46 -0.53
N LEU A 196 -6.97 -4.24 -0.21
CA LEU A 196 -8.28 -4.09 -0.82
C LEU A 196 -9.10 -2.99 -0.17
N THR A 197 -8.91 -2.78 1.14
CA THR A 197 -9.67 -1.80 1.92
C THR A 197 -8.79 -1.13 2.96
N LYS A 198 -8.89 0.20 3.06
CA LYS A 198 -8.32 0.99 4.14
C LYS A 198 -9.42 1.58 5.01
N TYR A 199 -9.38 1.31 6.32
CA TYR A 199 -10.24 1.94 7.31
C TYR A 199 -9.44 2.99 8.12
N ILE A 200 -10.02 4.18 8.29
CA ILE A 200 -9.47 5.27 9.08
C ILE A 200 -10.58 5.77 10.01
N GLU A 201 -10.32 5.88 11.30
CA GLU A 201 -11.29 6.40 12.27
C GLU A 201 -10.82 7.72 12.87
N ILE A 202 -11.70 8.72 12.87
CA ILE A 202 -11.50 10.01 13.51
C ILE A 202 -12.44 10.11 14.70
N SER A 203 -11.86 10.13 15.89
CA SER A 203 -12.57 9.99 17.15
C SER A 203 -12.37 11.17 18.10
N SER A 204 -11.70 12.25 17.69
CA SER A 204 -11.43 13.42 18.53
C SER A 204 -11.64 14.74 17.77
N LEU A 205 -12.26 15.72 18.43
CA LEU A 205 -12.42 17.08 17.89
C LEU A 205 -11.09 17.82 17.77
N ASN A 206 -10.08 17.44 18.56
CA ASN A 206 -8.77 18.08 18.52
C ASN A 206 -8.05 17.89 17.18
N ASN A 207 -8.36 16.83 16.42
CA ASN A 207 -7.85 16.65 15.06
C ASN A 207 -8.24 17.80 14.11
N TYR A 208 -9.35 18.50 14.37
CA TYR A 208 -9.81 19.64 13.56
C TYR A 208 -9.29 20.99 14.06
N ARG A 209 -8.63 21.01 15.23
CA ARG A 209 -7.99 22.20 15.81
C ARG A 209 -6.52 22.31 15.41
N THR A 210 -5.92 21.26 14.85
CA THR A 210 -4.54 21.28 14.38
C THR A 210 -4.40 22.01 13.05
N THR A 211 -3.35 22.80 12.88
CA THR A 211 -3.01 23.50 11.62
C THR A 211 -2.22 22.63 10.63
N GLY A 212 -1.75 21.47 11.07
CA GLY A 212 -0.97 20.53 10.25
C GLY A 212 -1.82 19.77 9.23
N THR A 213 -1.18 19.36 8.13
CA THR A 213 -1.78 18.44 7.15
C THR A 213 -2.02 17.09 7.82
N GLN A 214 -3.24 16.56 7.67
CA GLN A 214 -3.56 15.21 8.10
C GLN A 214 -2.96 14.21 7.11
N VAL A 215 -2.27 13.20 7.63
CA VAL A 215 -1.60 12.17 6.83
C VAL A 215 -2.17 10.81 7.20
N PHE A 216 -2.65 10.07 6.21
CA PHE A 216 -3.18 8.72 6.38
C PHE A 216 -2.38 7.74 5.54
N SER A 217 -1.71 6.80 6.20
CA SER A 217 -0.93 5.76 5.51
C SER A 217 -1.84 4.70 4.87
N LEU A 218 -1.56 4.39 3.60
CA LEU A 218 -2.16 3.27 2.86
C LEU A 218 -1.38 1.96 3.00
N GLU A 219 -0.51 1.90 4.02
CA GLU A 219 0.38 0.76 4.31
C GLU A 219 1.47 0.54 3.24
N ASN A 220 2.36 -0.41 3.50
CA ASN A 220 3.45 -0.69 2.59
C ASN A 220 2.93 -1.28 1.28
N THR A 221 3.38 -0.71 0.18
CA THR A 221 3.20 -1.23 -1.18
C THR A 221 4.49 -1.89 -1.63
N GLU A 222 4.41 -3.12 -2.14
CA GLU A 222 5.52 -3.82 -2.77
C GLU A 222 5.11 -4.25 -4.19
N ILE A 223 5.92 -3.85 -5.17
CA ILE A 223 5.71 -4.15 -6.59
C ILE A 223 6.95 -4.88 -7.09
N ALA A 224 6.76 -6.08 -7.63
CA ALA A 224 7.81 -6.86 -8.26
C ALA A 224 7.86 -6.58 -9.77
N HIS A 225 9.06 -6.49 -10.33
CA HIS A 225 9.24 -6.12 -11.74
C HIS A 225 10.61 -6.49 -12.27
N THR A 226 10.68 -6.74 -13.59
CA THR A 226 11.92 -6.97 -14.36
C THR A 226 12.18 -5.87 -15.38
N ILE A 227 11.30 -4.88 -15.45
CA ILE A 227 11.40 -3.71 -16.33
C ILE A 227 11.09 -2.45 -15.53
N ASP A 228 11.68 -1.33 -15.93
CA ASP A 228 11.41 -0.05 -15.29
C ASP A 228 9.95 0.37 -15.55
N PHE A 229 9.33 1.03 -14.56
CA PHE A 229 7.90 1.38 -14.62
C PHE A 229 7.60 2.76 -14.01
N ASN A 230 6.39 3.26 -14.26
CA ASN A 230 5.82 4.44 -13.61
C ASN A 230 4.60 4.06 -12.77
N PHE A 231 4.43 4.74 -11.64
CA PHE A 231 3.28 4.58 -10.77
C PHE A 231 2.20 5.59 -11.13
N TRP A 232 1.05 5.07 -11.53
CA TRP A 232 -0.12 5.85 -11.89
C TRP A 232 -1.24 5.60 -10.88
N ALA A 233 -2.03 6.64 -10.61
CA ALA A 233 -3.22 6.50 -9.80
C ALA A 233 -4.36 7.36 -10.32
N LYS A 234 -5.59 6.89 -10.07
CA LYS A 234 -6.81 7.68 -10.12
C LYS A 234 -7.68 7.34 -8.92
N ALA A 235 -8.71 8.14 -8.71
CA ALA A 235 -9.73 7.92 -7.71
C ALA A 235 -11.13 7.99 -8.33
N SER A 236 -12.15 7.61 -7.57
CA SER A 236 -13.54 7.97 -7.90
C SER A 236 -13.67 9.50 -8.04
N ALA A 237 -14.53 9.97 -8.96
CA ALA A 237 -14.68 11.40 -9.22
C ALA A 237 -15.13 12.21 -7.99
N ASN A 238 -15.91 11.60 -7.11
CA ASN A 238 -16.39 12.18 -5.87
C ASN A 238 -16.18 11.21 -4.72
N ILE A 239 -15.98 11.76 -3.52
CA ILE A 239 -16.05 11.03 -2.26
C ILE A 239 -17.52 10.90 -1.89
N GLN A 240 -17.98 9.68 -1.67
CA GLN A 240 -19.33 9.40 -1.19
C GLN A 240 -19.36 9.60 0.32
N PHE A 241 -20.31 10.40 0.80
CA PHE A 241 -20.53 10.65 2.22
C PHE A 241 -21.90 10.12 2.63
N THR A 242 -21.96 9.50 3.80
CA THR A 242 -23.20 9.14 4.47
C THR A 242 -23.11 9.61 5.91
N SER A 243 -23.99 10.51 6.33
CA SER A 243 -23.98 11.02 7.71
C SER A 243 -24.25 9.89 8.71
N SER A 244 -23.95 10.14 9.98
CA SER A 244 -24.32 9.25 11.10
C SER A 244 -25.81 8.90 11.15
N LYS A 245 -26.67 9.74 10.53
CA LYS A 245 -28.12 9.55 10.42
C LYS A 245 -28.57 8.93 9.10
N GLY A 246 -27.64 8.57 8.22
CA GLY A 246 -27.94 7.93 6.93
C GLY A 246 -28.24 8.88 5.78
N VAL A 247 -28.00 10.19 5.93
CA VAL A 247 -28.22 11.18 4.86
C VAL A 247 -27.04 11.11 3.88
N PRO A 248 -27.28 10.87 2.58
CA PRO A 248 -26.22 10.82 1.59
C PRO A 248 -25.74 12.21 1.18
N GLY A 249 -24.47 12.31 0.79
CA GLY A 249 -23.88 13.51 0.21
C GLY A 249 -22.58 13.19 -0.53
N THR A 250 -21.94 14.21 -1.09
CA THR A 250 -20.67 14.06 -1.79
C THR A 250 -19.66 15.12 -1.36
N ARG A 251 -18.37 14.80 -1.46
CA ARG A 251 -17.26 15.75 -1.34
C ARG A 251 -16.36 15.65 -2.58
N ASN A 252 -15.65 16.73 -2.88
CA ASN A 252 -14.72 16.76 -4.00
C ASN A 252 -13.48 15.91 -3.69
N ILE A 253 -13.11 14.99 -4.58
CA ILE A 253 -11.91 14.14 -4.39
C ILE A 253 -10.60 14.93 -4.39
N ALA A 254 -10.57 16.10 -5.04
CA ALA A 254 -9.38 16.94 -5.15
C ALA A 254 -8.91 17.53 -3.80
N SER A 255 -9.76 17.47 -2.75
CA SER A 255 -9.36 17.85 -1.38
C SER A 255 -8.40 16.86 -0.73
N ILE A 256 -8.18 15.69 -1.35
CA ILE A 256 -7.23 14.67 -0.91
C ILE A 256 -6.09 14.62 -1.94
N LYS A 257 -4.85 14.67 -1.46
CA LYS A 257 -3.64 14.45 -2.27
C LYS A 257 -3.09 13.06 -1.99
N LEU A 258 -2.53 12.41 -3.02
CA LEU A 258 -1.76 11.18 -2.90
C LEU A 258 -0.29 11.49 -3.05
N GLY A 259 0.53 10.90 -2.20
CA GLY A 259 1.99 10.92 -2.28
C GLY A 259 2.57 9.71 -1.56
N SER A 260 3.78 9.82 -1.03
CA SER A 260 4.43 8.76 -0.25
C SER A 260 5.25 9.31 0.89
N ASN A 261 5.51 8.46 1.88
CA ASN A 261 6.56 8.71 2.86
C ASN A 261 7.94 8.68 2.16
N GLY A 262 8.47 9.85 1.82
CA GLY A 262 9.74 9.99 1.08
C GLY A 262 9.56 10.37 -0.40
N SER A 263 10.61 10.17 -1.19
CA SER A 263 10.71 10.65 -2.58
C SER A 263 10.22 9.67 -3.64
N ALA A 264 9.59 8.55 -3.26
CA ALA A 264 9.13 7.54 -4.22
C ALA A 264 8.00 8.08 -5.13
N LEU A 265 7.10 8.89 -4.57
CA LEU A 265 5.98 9.52 -5.28
C LEU A 265 6.00 11.05 -5.13
N THR A 266 5.60 11.74 -6.19
CA THR A 266 5.29 13.17 -6.19
C THR A 266 3.91 13.39 -5.63
N THR A 267 3.76 14.24 -4.61
CA THR A 267 2.45 14.54 -4.02
C THR A 267 1.58 15.38 -4.95
N LYS A 268 0.42 14.86 -5.35
CA LYS A 268 -0.55 15.55 -6.23
C LYS A 268 -1.99 15.32 -5.76
N ALA A 269 -2.88 16.25 -6.09
CA ALA A 269 -4.31 16.07 -5.85
C ALA A 269 -4.85 14.85 -6.62
N LEU A 270 -5.71 14.06 -5.97
CA LEU A 270 -6.41 12.96 -6.61
C LEU A 270 -7.38 13.49 -7.67
N SER A 271 -7.61 12.69 -8.71
CA SER A 271 -8.58 13.01 -9.77
C SER A 271 -9.21 11.74 -10.36
N ALA A 272 -10.26 11.93 -11.14
CA ALA A 272 -10.96 10.85 -11.85
C ALA A 272 -10.12 10.21 -12.99
N ASN A 273 -9.06 10.88 -13.43
CA ASN A 273 -8.20 10.43 -14.51
C ASN A 273 -6.88 9.90 -13.96
N PHE A 274 -6.28 8.92 -14.65
CA PHE A 274 -4.96 8.44 -14.28
C PHE A 274 -3.92 9.55 -14.40
N GLN A 275 -3.15 9.76 -13.33
CA GLN A 275 -2.03 10.68 -13.28
C GLN A 275 -0.76 9.92 -12.91
N ASN A 276 0.37 10.31 -13.48
CA ASN A 276 1.68 9.77 -13.09
C ASN A 276 2.14 10.43 -11.79
N PHE A 277 2.41 9.62 -10.76
CA PHE A 277 2.95 10.07 -9.48
C PHE A 277 4.44 9.77 -9.35
N SER A 278 5.07 9.06 -10.29
CA SER A 278 6.52 8.87 -10.28
C SER A 278 7.28 10.17 -10.59
N PRO A 279 8.20 10.63 -9.72
CA PRO A 279 9.08 11.77 -10.03
C PRO A 279 10.12 11.42 -11.10
N ALA A 280 10.51 10.14 -11.17
CA ALA A 280 11.32 9.52 -12.20
C ALA A 280 10.89 8.04 -12.33
N ASN A 281 11.27 7.38 -13.43
CA ASN A 281 10.97 5.96 -13.61
C ASN A 281 11.50 5.13 -12.42
N LEU A 282 10.67 4.22 -11.91
CA LEU A 282 11.05 3.26 -10.88
C LEU A 282 11.87 2.16 -11.53
N SER A 283 13.20 2.24 -11.36
CA SER A 283 14.14 1.32 -11.97
C SER A 283 14.16 -0.06 -11.32
N VAL A 284 14.53 -1.10 -12.09
CA VAL A 284 14.81 -2.44 -11.53
C VAL A 284 15.96 -2.39 -10.53
N VAL A 285 15.69 -2.83 -9.31
CA VAL A 285 16.62 -2.88 -8.18
C VAL A 285 16.94 -4.33 -7.79
N ALA A 286 17.94 -4.51 -6.91
CA ALA A 286 18.31 -5.84 -6.42
C ALA A 286 17.12 -6.49 -5.72
N GLY A 287 16.90 -7.78 -5.98
CA GLY A 287 15.72 -8.46 -5.47
C GLY A 287 14.45 -8.21 -6.25
N ASN A 288 14.50 -7.43 -7.34
CA ASN A 288 13.42 -7.19 -8.31
C ASN A 288 12.11 -6.67 -7.70
N ARG A 289 12.18 -5.96 -6.57
CA ARG A 289 11.01 -5.41 -5.88
C ARG A 289 11.27 -3.98 -5.45
N ASN A 290 10.35 -3.08 -5.77
CA ASN A 290 10.31 -1.73 -5.20
C ASN A 290 9.27 -1.69 -4.08
N SER A 291 9.62 -1.07 -2.96
CA SER A 291 8.76 -0.92 -1.80
C SER A 291 8.67 0.55 -1.40
N PHE A 292 7.47 1.03 -1.12
CA PHE A 292 7.21 2.37 -0.60
C PHE A 292 5.83 2.40 0.08
N THR A 293 5.58 3.43 0.90
CA THR A 293 4.31 3.59 1.61
C THR A 293 3.55 4.76 1.00
N PRO A 294 2.48 4.53 0.21
CA PRO A 294 1.60 5.59 -0.25
C PRO A 294 0.87 6.23 0.95
N GLU A 295 0.67 7.53 0.86
CA GLU A 295 0.01 8.32 1.91
C GLU A 295 -1.02 9.26 1.28
N LEU A 296 -2.15 9.41 1.97
CA LEU A 296 -3.16 10.41 1.67
C LEU A 296 -2.91 11.63 2.54
N TYR A 297 -2.91 12.81 1.92
CA TYR A 297 -2.71 14.10 2.58
C TYR A 297 -3.96 14.95 2.43
N VAL A 298 -4.45 15.48 3.55
CA VAL A 298 -5.59 16.41 3.58
C VAL A 298 -5.15 17.66 4.34
N SER A 299 -5.25 18.83 3.72
CA SER A 299 -4.89 20.09 4.40
C SER A 299 -5.78 20.31 5.63
N ALA A 300 -5.34 21.09 6.61
CA ALA A 300 -6.15 21.37 7.80
C ALA A 300 -7.50 22.01 7.43
N ASP A 301 -7.49 22.96 6.48
CA ASP A 301 -8.69 23.63 5.99
C ASP A 301 -9.62 22.65 5.25
N ASP A 302 -9.08 21.82 4.36
CA ASP A 302 -9.87 20.80 3.66
C ASP A 302 -10.44 19.78 4.64
N PHE A 303 -9.67 19.39 5.67
CA PHE A 303 -10.11 18.45 6.68
C PHE A 303 -11.28 19.00 7.49
N LYS A 304 -11.19 20.26 7.92
CA LYS A 304 -12.25 20.96 8.66
C LYS A 304 -13.49 21.24 7.80
N ASN A 305 -13.31 21.61 6.54
CA ASN A 305 -14.43 22.02 5.67
C ASN A 305 -15.13 20.82 5.02
N ASN A 306 -14.41 19.74 4.70
CA ASN A 306 -14.97 18.62 3.93
C ASN A 306 -15.17 17.35 4.76
N PHE A 307 -14.45 17.17 5.87
CA PHE A 307 -14.42 15.92 6.65
C PHE A 307 -14.77 16.10 8.13
N PHE A 308 -15.41 17.21 8.51
CA PHE A 308 -15.81 17.44 9.90
C PHE A 308 -17.09 16.70 10.28
N GLU A 309 -18.10 16.68 9.40
CA GLU A 309 -19.42 16.11 9.66
C GLU A 309 -19.34 14.62 10.04
N ALA A 310 -20.04 14.22 11.10
CA ALA A 310 -20.05 12.84 11.57
C ALA A 310 -20.70 11.92 10.52
N GLY A 311 -20.05 10.80 10.24
CA GLY A 311 -20.49 9.90 9.19
C GLY A 311 -19.37 9.07 8.62
N THR A 312 -19.61 8.53 7.43
CA THR A 312 -18.69 7.66 6.71
C THR A 312 -18.42 8.27 5.35
N TYR A 313 -17.14 8.47 5.04
CA TYR A 313 -16.65 8.95 3.76
C TYR A 313 -15.98 7.79 3.04
N THR A 314 -16.36 7.52 1.79
CA THR A 314 -15.84 6.40 1.01
C THR A 314 -15.47 6.83 -0.40
N PHE A 315 -14.40 6.26 -0.93
CA PHE A 315 -13.98 6.42 -2.32
C PHE A 315 -13.06 5.26 -2.70
N GLU A 316 -12.93 4.99 -3.99
CA GLU A 316 -12.01 3.99 -4.50
C GLU A 316 -10.76 4.64 -5.08
N LEU A 317 -9.61 4.03 -4.83
CA LEU A 317 -8.35 4.30 -5.48
C LEU A 317 -8.05 3.17 -6.46
N ASN A 318 -7.57 3.52 -7.64
CA ASN A 318 -7.08 2.56 -8.63
C ASN A 318 -5.61 2.91 -8.90
N PHE A 319 -4.71 2.05 -8.46
CA PHE A 319 -3.29 2.14 -8.72
C PHE A 319 -2.93 1.31 -9.94
N ASN A 320 -1.95 1.78 -10.70
CA ASN A 320 -1.45 1.09 -11.86
C ASN A 320 0.07 1.25 -11.96
N ALA A 321 0.79 0.13 -12.01
CA ALA A 321 2.20 0.13 -12.37
C ALA A 321 2.30 -0.14 -13.88
N ILE A 322 2.81 0.83 -14.63
CA ILE A 322 2.83 0.78 -16.11
C ILE A 322 4.28 0.85 -16.58
N SER A 323 4.69 -0.05 -17.47
CA SER A 323 6.02 -0.02 -18.10
C SER A 323 6.25 1.29 -18.88
N ILE A 324 7.51 1.69 -19.05
CA ILE A 324 7.84 2.97 -19.74
C ILE A 324 7.28 3.03 -21.17
N ASP A 325 7.22 1.90 -21.87
CA ASP A 325 6.66 1.75 -23.21
C ASP A 325 5.13 1.54 -23.23
N ASN A 326 4.49 1.51 -22.07
CA ASN A 326 3.06 1.23 -21.85
C ASN A 326 2.57 -0.13 -22.36
N SER A 327 3.46 -1.10 -22.61
CA SER A 327 3.10 -2.43 -23.09
C SER A 327 2.60 -3.38 -22.01
N ILE A 328 3.04 -3.19 -20.75
CA ILE A 328 2.72 -4.02 -19.60
C ILE A 328 2.16 -3.13 -18.50
N ASN A 329 1.08 -3.58 -17.87
CA ASN A 329 0.50 -2.91 -16.73
C ASN A 329 0.05 -3.90 -15.65
N SER A 330 -0.08 -3.39 -14.43
CA SER A 330 -0.52 -4.15 -13.27
C SER A 330 -1.40 -3.24 -12.41
N LEU A 331 -2.70 -3.53 -12.37
CA LEU A 331 -3.72 -2.75 -11.66
C LEU A 331 -3.98 -3.29 -10.26
N GLN A 332 -4.23 -2.38 -9.32
CA GLN A 332 -4.63 -2.68 -7.93
C GLN A 332 -5.72 -1.69 -7.51
N ASN A 333 -6.84 -2.20 -7.00
CA ASN A 333 -7.90 -1.37 -6.45
C ASN A 333 -7.87 -1.40 -4.92
N THR A 334 -8.11 -0.23 -4.31
CA THR A 334 -8.19 -0.06 -2.86
C THR A 334 -9.38 0.82 -2.53
N ALA A 335 -10.35 0.30 -1.79
CA ALA A 335 -11.43 1.09 -1.22
C ALA A 335 -10.93 1.81 0.04
N VAL A 336 -11.20 3.10 0.18
CA VAL A 336 -10.87 3.87 1.38
C VAL A 336 -12.17 4.22 2.09
N GLN A 337 -12.22 3.95 3.39
CA GLN A 337 -13.30 4.31 4.30
C GLN A 337 -12.74 5.13 5.45
N LEU A 338 -13.17 6.39 5.53
CA LEU A 338 -12.91 7.29 6.64
C LEU A 338 -14.19 7.41 7.47
N LYS A 339 -14.17 6.95 8.73
CA LYS A 339 -15.27 7.07 9.68
C LYS A 339 -14.99 8.22 10.65
N VAL A 340 -15.87 9.21 10.64
CA VAL A 340 -15.87 10.29 11.63
C VAL A 340 -16.94 9.98 12.67
N LEU A 341 -16.53 9.80 13.92
CA LEU A 341 -17.46 9.50 15.01
C LEU A 341 -18.21 10.76 15.44
N PRO A 342 -19.50 10.64 15.84
CA PRO A 342 -20.22 11.72 16.51
C PRO A 342 -19.49 12.20 17.76
N ARG A 343 -19.23 13.51 17.83
CA ARG A 343 -18.51 14.17 18.91
C ARG A 343 -19.11 15.54 19.21
N SER A 344 -19.03 15.89 20.48
CA SER A 344 -19.85 16.93 21.07
C SER A 344 -19.11 17.49 22.29
N GLU A 345 -18.97 18.81 22.37
CA GLU A 345 -18.30 19.53 23.45
C GLU A 345 -19.01 20.87 23.67
N ILE A 346 -19.24 21.24 24.94
CA ILE A 346 -19.76 22.55 25.33
C ILE A 346 -18.96 23.07 26.52
N THR A 347 -18.53 24.32 26.43
CA THR A 347 -17.76 24.99 27.47
C THR A 347 -18.32 26.37 27.75
N ILE A 348 -18.36 26.75 29.02
CA ILE A 348 -18.69 28.10 29.48
C ILE A 348 -17.40 28.76 30.01
N PRO A 349 -16.83 29.76 29.29
CA PRO A 349 -15.67 30.49 29.76
C PRO A 349 -15.91 31.15 31.12
N SER A 350 -14.86 31.36 31.91
CA SER A 350 -14.95 31.94 33.25
C SER A 350 -15.65 33.31 33.27
N SER A 351 -15.41 34.13 32.24
CA SER A 351 -16.03 35.45 32.06
C SER A 351 -17.55 35.41 31.93
N GLY A 352 -18.11 34.29 31.49
CA GLY A 352 -19.54 34.10 31.25
C GLY A 352 -20.30 33.38 32.38
N ARG A 353 -19.66 33.05 33.50
CA ARG A 353 -20.30 32.20 34.53
C ARG A 353 -21.33 32.90 35.41
N ASN A 354 -21.22 34.22 35.55
CA ASN A 354 -22.10 35.01 36.41
C ASN A 354 -22.77 36.11 35.58
N VAL A 355 -24.07 36.29 35.77
CA VAL A 355 -24.88 37.32 35.13
C VAL A 355 -25.70 38.03 36.20
N ASN A 356 -25.54 39.35 36.31
CA ASN A 356 -26.05 40.12 37.45
C ASN A 356 -26.99 41.21 36.97
N PHE A 357 -28.25 41.17 37.42
CA PHE A 357 -29.22 42.23 37.21
C PHE A 357 -29.34 43.10 38.47
N ASN A 358 -29.17 44.42 38.33
CA ASN A 358 -29.25 45.36 39.45
C ASN A 358 -30.50 46.24 39.32
N PHE A 359 -31.46 46.14 40.23
CA PHE A 359 -32.69 46.93 40.22
C PHE A 359 -32.66 48.02 41.30
N ASN A 360 -32.11 49.18 40.94
CA ASN A 360 -31.87 50.33 41.83
C ASN A 360 -32.72 51.57 41.47
N THR A 361 -33.36 51.60 40.30
CA THR A 361 -34.16 52.74 39.84
C THR A 361 -35.58 52.33 39.44
N ALA A 362 -36.54 53.24 39.58
CA ALA A 362 -37.93 53.01 39.17
C ALA A 362 -38.05 52.62 37.68
N ALA A 363 -37.19 53.16 36.82
CA ALA A 363 -37.15 52.84 35.40
C ALA A 363 -36.81 51.35 35.16
N GLN A 364 -35.90 50.77 35.94
CA GLN A 364 -35.55 49.36 35.84
C GLN A 364 -36.71 48.45 36.25
N TYR A 365 -37.43 48.79 37.32
CA TYR A 365 -38.64 48.07 37.74
C TYR A 365 -39.79 48.23 36.73
N THR A 366 -39.87 49.37 36.04
CA THR A 366 -40.94 49.65 35.06
C THR A 366 -40.69 48.98 33.71
N ASN A 367 -39.47 49.09 33.18
CA ASN A 367 -39.14 48.68 31.81
C ASN A 367 -38.53 47.27 31.73
N GLY A 368 -38.07 46.73 32.85
CA GLY A 368 -37.23 45.54 32.85
C GLY A 368 -35.79 45.84 32.43
N GLN A 369 -35.01 44.77 32.26
CA GLN A 369 -33.60 44.85 31.92
C GLN A 369 -33.20 43.72 30.97
N SER A 370 -32.23 43.98 30.09
CA SER A 370 -31.62 42.96 29.26
C SER A 370 -30.10 43.07 29.30
N GLN A 371 -29.42 41.94 29.31
CA GLN A 371 -27.96 41.85 29.24
C GLN A 371 -27.56 40.87 28.16
N MET A 372 -26.57 41.24 27.35
CA MET A 372 -25.94 40.36 26.39
C MET A 372 -24.58 39.95 26.94
N ILE A 373 -24.33 38.65 27.05
CA ILE A 373 -23.04 38.11 27.44
C ILE A 373 -22.36 37.58 26.19
N PRO A 374 -21.34 38.28 25.67
CA PRO A 374 -20.66 37.85 24.46
C PRO A 374 -19.89 36.55 24.72
N ASN A 375 -19.89 35.66 23.73
CA ASN A 375 -19.12 34.40 23.73
C ASN A 375 -19.30 33.56 25.00
N GLN A 376 -20.49 33.57 25.60
CA GLN A 376 -20.75 32.86 26.86
C GLN A 376 -20.68 31.34 26.67
N ILE A 377 -21.07 30.84 25.50
CA ILE A 377 -21.06 29.42 25.18
C ILE A 377 -20.08 29.19 24.03
N ILE A 378 -19.14 28.28 24.21
CA ILE A 378 -18.32 27.72 23.14
C ILE A 378 -18.81 26.30 22.90
N LEU A 379 -19.31 26.03 21.70
CA LEU A 379 -19.91 24.75 21.33
C LEU A 379 -19.19 24.15 20.13
N SER A 380 -18.80 22.89 20.25
CA SER A 380 -18.34 22.07 19.14
C SER A 380 -19.26 20.86 18.97
N ASN A 381 -19.82 20.68 17.79
CA ASN A 381 -20.57 19.49 17.44
C ASN A 381 -20.40 19.21 15.95
N ASN A 382 -20.11 17.96 15.59
CA ASN A 382 -20.00 17.54 14.20
C ASN A 382 -21.27 16.92 13.63
N GLU A 383 -22.37 16.97 14.37
CA GLU A 383 -23.72 16.72 13.89
C GLU A 383 -24.55 18.01 13.94
N SER A 384 -25.66 18.03 13.22
CA SER A 384 -26.68 19.04 13.44
C SER A 384 -27.19 18.95 14.89
N PHE A 385 -27.59 20.07 15.48
CA PHE A 385 -27.92 20.10 16.91
C PHE A 385 -28.96 21.14 17.30
N GLU A 386 -29.49 20.98 18.50
CA GLU A 386 -30.35 21.94 19.16
C GLU A 386 -29.78 22.29 20.54
N LEU A 387 -29.88 23.56 20.94
CA LEU A 387 -29.41 24.04 22.23
C LEU A 387 -30.61 24.29 23.15
N TYR A 388 -30.46 23.87 24.40
CA TYR A 388 -31.46 23.95 25.44
C TYR A 388 -30.91 24.66 26.66
N VAL A 389 -31.82 25.27 27.42
CA VAL A 389 -31.54 25.90 28.71
C VAL A 389 -32.57 25.47 29.74
N LYS A 390 -32.13 25.28 30.99
CA LYS A 390 -33.01 25.06 32.15
C LYS A 390 -32.40 25.66 33.42
N SER A 391 -33.20 25.76 34.46
CA SER A 391 -32.74 26.04 35.82
C SER A 391 -32.61 24.77 36.67
N ASP A 392 -31.89 24.86 37.79
CA ASP A 392 -31.98 23.85 38.87
C ASP A 392 -33.36 23.85 39.54
N GLU A 393 -33.95 25.03 39.72
CA GLU A 393 -35.21 25.21 40.46
C GLU A 393 -36.25 26.08 39.75
N ASN A 394 -37.50 26.02 40.23
CA ASN A 394 -38.59 26.85 39.70
C ASN A 394 -38.58 28.28 40.23
N TYR A 395 -37.82 28.56 41.30
CA TYR A 395 -37.78 29.84 41.99
C TYR A 395 -36.34 30.23 42.30
N PHE A 396 -36.08 31.53 42.36
CA PHE A 396 -34.79 32.06 42.81
C PHE A 396 -34.56 31.77 44.29
N LYS A 397 -33.29 31.68 44.69
CA LYS A 397 -32.83 31.43 46.05
C LYS A 397 -32.27 32.69 46.70
N LYS A 398 -32.54 32.88 47.99
CA LYS A 398 -31.90 33.89 48.85
C LYS A 398 -31.04 33.18 49.88
N GLY A 399 -29.73 33.40 49.88
CA GLY A 399 -28.81 32.71 50.81
C GLY A 399 -28.91 31.17 50.75
N GLY A 400 -29.24 30.61 49.57
CA GLY A 400 -29.45 29.17 49.37
C GLY A 400 -30.87 28.66 49.63
N LEU A 401 -31.75 29.46 50.24
CA LEU A 401 -33.14 29.11 50.53
C LEU A 401 -34.07 29.52 49.38
N GLN A 402 -35.02 28.65 49.01
CA GLN A 402 -36.01 28.94 47.98
C GLN A 402 -36.90 30.14 48.37
N THR A 403 -37.25 30.96 47.38
CA THR A 403 -38.16 32.11 47.55
C THR A 403 -39.45 31.94 46.72
N ASP A 404 -40.30 32.95 46.70
CA ASP A 404 -41.52 33.00 45.87
C ASP A 404 -41.29 33.72 44.51
N ILE A 405 -40.06 34.14 44.22
CA ILE A 405 -39.70 34.78 42.95
C ILE A 405 -39.52 33.70 41.90
N ASN A 406 -40.46 33.61 40.95
CA ASN A 406 -40.44 32.58 39.91
C ASN A 406 -39.24 32.75 38.97
N SER A 407 -38.59 31.64 38.60
CA SER A 407 -37.50 31.61 37.62
C SER A 407 -37.91 32.09 36.23
N ASN A 408 -39.18 31.92 35.85
CA ASN A 408 -39.70 32.27 34.52
C ASN A 408 -39.69 33.77 34.21
N ILE A 409 -39.47 34.63 35.21
CA ILE A 409 -39.24 36.06 34.99
C ILE A 409 -37.93 36.32 34.25
N LEU A 410 -36.98 35.37 34.30
CA LEU A 410 -35.76 35.41 33.52
C LEU A 410 -35.98 34.66 32.21
N GLN A 411 -35.83 35.37 31.10
CA GLN A 411 -35.86 34.82 29.75
C GLN A 411 -34.45 34.72 29.19
N ILE A 412 -34.14 33.63 28.53
CA ILE A 412 -32.82 33.37 27.95
C ILE A 412 -32.97 33.11 26.45
N GLY A 413 -32.14 33.76 25.66
CA GLY A 413 -32.07 33.61 24.21
C GLY A 413 -30.64 33.64 23.70
N ILE A 414 -30.46 33.26 22.44
CA ILE A 414 -29.19 33.42 21.72
C ILE A 414 -29.29 34.64 20.82
N ASP A 415 -28.19 35.39 20.69
CA ASP A 415 -28.13 36.51 19.76
C ASP A 415 -28.45 36.08 18.32
N GLY A 416 -29.21 36.90 17.60
CA GLY A 416 -29.76 36.55 16.29
C GLY A 416 -30.91 35.53 16.29
N SER A 417 -31.28 34.95 17.44
CA SER A 417 -32.48 34.11 17.59
C SER A 417 -33.69 34.97 17.98
N SER A 418 -34.86 34.68 17.41
CA SER A 418 -36.13 35.27 17.84
C SER A 418 -36.64 34.68 19.17
N VAL A 419 -35.99 33.62 19.65
CA VAL A 419 -36.44 32.84 20.81
C VAL A 419 -35.92 33.46 22.09
N ASN A 420 -36.83 33.81 22.99
CA ASN A 420 -36.57 34.18 24.37
C ASN A 420 -37.33 33.20 25.26
N ALA A 421 -36.67 32.13 25.68
CA ALA A 421 -37.29 31.07 26.45
C ALA A 421 -37.41 31.48 27.93
N PRO A 422 -38.61 31.44 28.54
CA PRO A 422 -38.74 31.62 29.99
C PRO A 422 -38.05 30.48 30.72
N LEU A 423 -37.20 30.81 31.69
CA LEU A 423 -36.44 29.83 32.44
C LEU A 423 -37.36 28.93 33.29
N SER A 424 -37.07 27.63 33.30
CA SER A 424 -37.78 26.66 34.13
C SER A 424 -36.93 25.40 34.32
N LYS A 425 -37.36 24.47 35.19
CA LYS A 425 -36.70 23.16 35.36
C LYS A 425 -36.81 22.27 34.11
N THR A 426 -37.78 22.54 33.24
CA THR A 426 -37.96 21.80 31.98
C THR A 426 -37.07 22.42 30.91
N PRO A 427 -36.22 21.63 30.23
CA PRO A 427 -35.38 22.13 29.13
C PRO A 427 -36.20 22.90 28.09
N GLN A 428 -35.85 24.16 27.90
CA GLN A 428 -36.41 25.01 26.86
C GLN A 428 -35.42 25.16 25.72
N LYS A 429 -35.89 25.00 24.49
CA LYS A 429 -35.04 25.16 23.31
C LYS A 429 -34.77 26.63 23.04
N ILE A 430 -33.51 26.98 22.79
CA ILE A 430 -33.06 28.37 22.53
C ILE A 430 -32.32 28.51 21.19
N LEU A 431 -31.84 27.42 20.61
CA LEU A 431 -31.32 27.36 19.25
C LEU A 431 -31.88 26.13 18.54
N PHE A 432 -32.35 26.35 17.31
CA PHE A 432 -32.95 25.35 16.45
C PHE A 432 -32.02 25.09 15.26
N ASN A 433 -31.96 23.85 14.79
CA ASN A 433 -31.24 23.45 13.57
C ASN A 433 -29.81 24.01 13.48
N GLY A 434 -29.07 23.97 14.59
CA GLY A 434 -27.64 24.26 14.60
C GLY A 434 -26.93 23.36 13.60
N THR A 435 -26.12 23.94 12.73
CA THR A 435 -25.28 23.19 11.79
C THR A 435 -24.01 22.71 12.47
N PRO A 436 -23.39 21.60 12.03
CA PRO A 436 -22.08 21.18 12.51
C PRO A 436 -21.11 22.37 12.55
N ALA A 437 -20.48 22.57 13.72
CA ALA A 437 -19.51 23.63 13.91
C ALA A 437 -18.43 23.22 14.92
N LEU A 438 -17.21 23.73 14.70
CA LEU A 438 -16.10 23.62 15.64
C LEU A 438 -15.89 24.97 16.31
N ASP A 439 -15.87 24.98 17.64
CA ASP A 439 -15.61 26.13 18.50
C ASP A 439 -16.51 27.33 18.19
N ARG A 440 -17.80 27.06 17.94
CA ARG A 440 -18.80 28.10 17.70
C ARG A 440 -19.04 28.87 18.99
N GLU A 441 -18.67 30.14 18.98
CA GLU A 441 -18.98 31.08 20.06
C GLU A 441 -20.42 31.58 19.91
N LEU A 442 -21.19 31.55 21.00
CA LEU A 442 -22.56 32.06 21.05
C LEU A 442 -22.69 33.12 22.12
N ASN A 443 -23.22 34.27 21.70
CA ASN A 443 -23.67 35.33 22.59
C ASN A 443 -25.03 34.96 23.17
N VAL A 444 -25.19 35.14 24.47
CA VAL A 444 -26.43 34.81 25.17
C VAL A 444 -27.07 36.08 25.70
N ARG A 445 -28.35 36.25 25.39
CA ARG A 445 -29.19 37.33 25.90
C ARG A 445 -29.97 36.83 27.10
N TYR A 446 -29.85 37.55 28.21
CA TYR A 446 -30.70 37.41 29.38
C TYR A 446 -31.63 38.61 29.46
N THR A 447 -32.92 38.38 29.68
CA THR A 447 -33.92 39.43 29.75
C THR A 447 -34.87 39.20 30.92
N ILE A 448 -35.05 40.21 31.75
CA ILE A 448 -36.16 40.29 32.71
C ILE A 448 -37.14 41.32 32.12
N PRO A 449 -38.28 40.89 31.55
CA PRO A 449 -39.23 41.79 30.93
C PRO A 449 -39.91 42.67 31.99
N SER A 450 -40.58 43.74 31.56
CA SER A 450 -41.27 44.69 32.45
C SER A 450 -42.18 44.01 33.47
N ALA A 451 -43.01 43.05 33.06
CA ALA A 451 -43.89 42.30 33.96
C ALA A 451 -43.11 41.49 35.02
N GLY A 452 -41.98 40.89 34.61
CA GLY A 452 -41.09 40.18 35.53
C GLY A 452 -40.42 41.13 36.52
N ALA A 453 -39.97 42.29 36.05
CA ALA A 453 -39.36 43.33 36.90
C ALA A 453 -40.34 43.95 37.89
N GLN A 454 -41.59 44.21 37.48
CA GLN A 454 -42.65 44.69 38.37
C GLN A 454 -42.95 43.68 39.48
N SER A 455 -42.83 42.37 39.22
CA SER A 455 -43.01 41.33 40.25
C SER A 455 -41.94 41.35 41.35
N LEU A 456 -40.83 42.07 41.14
CA LEU A 456 -39.76 42.27 42.12
C LEU A 456 -40.04 43.45 43.06
N VAL A 457 -41.02 44.29 42.78
CA VAL A 457 -41.37 45.43 43.63
C VAL A 457 -41.89 44.92 44.98
N GLY A 458 -41.33 45.44 46.07
CA GLY A 458 -41.68 45.03 47.44
C GLY A 458 -40.98 43.75 47.91
N LYS A 459 -40.13 43.13 47.07
CA LYS A 459 -39.20 42.09 47.53
C LYS A 459 -38.08 42.71 48.35
N GLU A 460 -37.48 41.90 49.23
CA GLU A 460 -36.39 42.34 50.10
C GLU A 460 -35.17 42.77 49.26
N ASN A 461 -34.50 43.84 49.68
CA ASN A 461 -33.31 44.33 48.99
C ASN A 461 -32.09 43.45 49.31
N THR A 462 -31.89 42.41 48.50
CA THR A 462 -30.83 41.42 48.68
C THR A 462 -30.54 40.70 47.37
N THR A 463 -29.54 39.83 47.36
CA THR A 463 -29.17 39.03 46.18
C THR A 463 -30.01 37.76 46.12
N TYR A 464 -30.65 37.57 44.97
CA TYR A 464 -31.35 36.35 44.60
C TYR A 464 -30.57 35.65 43.50
N SER A 465 -30.38 34.33 43.61
CA SER A 465 -29.60 33.55 42.64
C SER A 465 -30.33 32.30 42.17
N ILE A 466 -29.98 31.84 40.97
CA ILE A 466 -30.46 30.59 40.39
C ILE A 466 -29.38 30.03 39.47
N ASN A 467 -29.24 28.70 39.38
CA ASN A 467 -28.28 28.10 38.47
C ASN A 467 -28.92 27.87 37.11
N VAL A 468 -28.19 28.21 36.05
CA VAL A 468 -28.61 28.00 34.66
C VAL A 468 -27.75 26.90 34.05
N TYR A 469 -28.39 25.90 33.45
CA TYR A 469 -27.73 24.79 32.76
C TYR A 469 -28.00 24.89 31.27
N TYR A 470 -26.92 24.80 30.50
CA TYR A 470 -26.98 24.62 29.05
C TYR A 470 -26.73 23.15 28.71
N SER A 471 -27.49 22.65 27.75
CA SER A 471 -27.31 21.32 27.18
C SER A 471 -27.65 21.37 25.71
N PHE A 472 -27.08 20.48 24.91
CA PHE A 472 -27.46 20.35 23.51
C PHE A 472 -27.72 18.90 23.16
N THR A 473 -28.43 18.70 22.06
CA THR A 473 -28.77 17.37 21.53
C THR A 473 -28.45 17.36 20.05
N ALA A 474 -27.70 16.36 19.62
CA ALA A 474 -27.49 16.11 18.20
C ALA A 474 -28.77 15.52 17.58
N ILE A 475 -29.19 16.06 16.43
CA ILE A 475 -30.42 15.71 15.73
C ILE A 475 -30.16 14.92 14.45
#